data_AF-A0A6P5RHL8-F1
#
_entry.id   AF-A0A6P5RHL8-F1
#
_cell.length_a   1.000
_cell.length_b   1.000
_cell.length_c   1.000
_cell.angle_alpha   90.00
_cell.angle_beta   90.00
_cell.angle_gamma   90.00
#
_symmetry.space_group_name_H-M   'P 1'
#
loop_
_entity.id
_entity.type
_entity.pdbx_description
1 polymer ?
#
loop_
_entity_poly.entity_id
_entity_poly.type
_entity_poly.pdbx_seq_one_letter_code
_entity_poly.pdbx_strand_id
1 'polypeptide(L)'
;MGDSQQGNNKGNDKVSENYESWTMDDTNKLLHLLVDAIDSGLRDASGSLSKQNVERVILPRLNAKIRFPKTYNHYLSQMKWFKKQYNKMSTLMCNNSGFGWDPIAKTFTASDEVWKDYLKSHPSHRKLREKKCS
;
A
#
# COMPACT_ATOMS: atom_id res chain seq x y z
N MET A 1 27.56 -36.37 2.65
CA MET A 1 27.44 -36.09 1.20
C MET A 1 25.99 -36.43 0.85
N GLY A 2 25.09 -35.44 0.83
CA GLY A 2 24.79 -34.60 -0.34
C GLY A 2 23.55 -35.21 -1.00
N ASP A 3 22.36 -34.64 -0.75
CA ASP A 3 21.53 -33.92 -1.74
C ASP A 3 20.97 -34.81 -2.86
N SER A 4 19.72 -34.72 -3.33
CA SER A 4 18.62 -33.80 -3.10
C SER A 4 17.41 -34.39 -3.84
N GLN A 5 16.21 -34.41 -3.22
CA GLN A 5 14.97 -34.70 -3.94
C GLN A 5 14.51 -33.43 -4.67
N GLN A 6 14.57 -33.47 -6.00
CA GLN A 6 14.12 -32.39 -6.88
C GLN A 6 12.59 -32.46 -7.05
N GLY A 7 11.87 -31.74 -6.20
CA GLY A 7 10.44 -31.50 -6.34
C GLY A 7 10.17 -30.42 -7.39
N ASN A 8 9.88 -30.84 -8.62
CA ASN A 8 9.38 -29.96 -9.68
C ASN A 8 7.90 -29.65 -9.45
N ASN A 9 7.59 -28.51 -8.84
CA ASN A 9 6.23 -27.95 -8.86
C ASN A 9 6.15 -26.77 -9.82
N LYS A 10 5.64 -27.07 -11.02
CA LYS A 10 5.05 -26.12 -11.96
C LYS A 10 3.93 -25.34 -11.26
N GLY A 11 4.11 -24.05 -11.07
CA GLY A 11 3.04 -23.10 -10.80
C GLY A 11 2.82 -22.25 -12.05
N ASN A 12 1.70 -22.46 -12.74
CA ASN A 12 1.29 -21.74 -13.93
C ASN A 12 1.18 -20.23 -13.67
N ASP A 13 2.08 -19.42 -14.24
CA ASP A 13 1.82 -18.01 -14.50
C ASP A 13 0.86 -17.90 -15.70
N LYS A 14 -0.41 -18.23 -15.46
CA LYS A 14 -1.50 -17.73 -16.29
C LYS A 14 -1.64 -16.24 -15.99
N VAL A 15 -0.95 -15.42 -16.77
CA VAL A 15 -1.21 -13.98 -16.87
C VAL A 15 -2.67 -13.82 -17.29
N SER A 16 -3.55 -13.55 -16.31
CA SER A 16 -4.93 -13.20 -16.60
C SER A 16 -4.94 -11.76 -17.08
N GLU A 17 -4.98 -11.56 -18.40
CA GLU A 17 -5.19 -10.28 -19.07
C GLU A 17 -6.62 -9.75 -18.86
N ASN A 18 -7.06 -9.63 -17.60
CA ASN A 18 -8.29 -8.96 -17.18
C ASN A 18 -8.10 -8.38 -15.77
N TYR A 19 -7.14 -7.46 -15.64
CA TYR A 19 -6.74 -6.90 -14.34
C TYR A 19 -7.67 -5.74 -13.93
N GLU A 20 -8.77 -6.07 -13.26
CA GLU A 20 -9.69 -5.13 -12.60
C GLU A 20 -9.10 -4.53 -11.30
N SER A 21 -7.97 -5.07 -10.84
CA SER A 21 -7.30 -4.66 -9.59
C SER A 21 -6.61 -3.30 -9.67
N TRP A 22 -6.46 -2.68 -8.51
CA TRP A 22 -5.71 -1.45 -8.33
C TRP A 22 -4.22 -1.67 -8.65
N THR A 23 -3.71 -0.97 -9.65
CA THR A 23 -2.26 -0.88 -9.87
C THR A 23 -1.63 0.07 -8.84
N MET A 24 -0.31 0.02 -8.68
CA MET A 24 0.38 0.97 -7.81
C MET A 24 0.24 2.41 -8.33
N ASP A 25 0.20 2.59 -9.65
CA ASP A 25 0.00 3.89 -10.28
C ASP A 25 -1.40 4.44 -10.01
N ASP A 26 -2.45 3.61 -10.12
CA ASP A 26 -3.82 4.02 -9.79
C ASP A 26 -3.93 4.36 -8.30
N THR A 27 -3.26 3.58 -7.46
CA THR A 27 -3.19 3.79 -6.01
C THR A 27 -2.53 5.13 -5.68
N ASN A 28 -1.40 5.44 -6.32
CA ASN A 28 -0.70 6.72 -6.12
C ASN A 28 -1.55 7.89 -6.63
N LYS A 29 -2.19 7.77 -7.80
CA LYS A 29 -3.10 8.80 -8.31
C LYS A 29 -4.25 9.07 -7.34
N LEU A 30 -4.87 8.03 -6.79
CA LEU A 30 -5.91 8.18 -5.77
C LEU A 30 -5.35 8.87 -4.51
N LEU A 31 -4.17 8.47 -4.03
CA LEU A 31 -3.55 9.08 -2.85
C LEU A 31 -3.33 10.59 -3.04
N HIS A 32 -2.77 11.00 -4.17
CA HIS A 32 -2.57 12.42 -4.49
C HIS A 32 -3.89 13.19 -4.52
N LEU A 33 -4.91 12.64 -5.20
CA LEU A 33 -6.24 13.28 -5.23
C LEU A 33 -6.87 13.42 -3.84
N LEU A 34 -6.62 12.48 -2.94
CA LEU A 34 -7.10 12.56 -1.56
C LEU A 34 -6.41 13.67 -0.79
N VAL A 35 -5.09 13.80 -0.92
CA VAL A 35 -4.30 14.88 -0.30
C VAL A 35 -4.78 16.24 -0.82
N ASP A 36 -4.89 16.40 -2.14
CA ASP A 36 -5.37 17.64 -2.76
C ASP A 36 -6.78 18.01 -2.27
N ALA A 37 -7.69 17.03 -2.18
CA ALA A 37 -9.05 17.25 -1.72
C ALA A 37 -9.10 17.70 -0.26
N ILE A 38 -8.23 17.11 0.57
CA ILE A 38 -8.06 17.44 1.98
C ILE A 38 -7.53 18.87 2.14
N ASP A 39 -6.48 19.23 1.38
CA ASP A 39 -5.84 20.55 1.45
C ASP A 39 -6.77 21.64 0.91
N SER A 40 -7.67 21.28 -0.01
CA SER A 40 -8.74 22.15 -0.53
C SER A 40 -9.94 22.30 0.41
N GLY A 41 -9.93 21.69 1.60
CA GLY A 41 -10.99 21.84 2.59
C GLY A 41 -12.25 21.01 2.32
N LEU A 42 -12.19 19.95 1.50
CA LEU A 42 -13.35 19.08 1.21
C LEU A 42 -13.71 18.12 2.36
N ARG A 43 -13.13 18.32 3.55
CA ARG A 43 -13.45 17.55 4.75
C ARG A 43 -14.76 18.02 5.35
N ASP A 44 -15.56 17.08 5.83
CA ASP A 44 -16.71 17.39 6.68
C ASP A 44 -16.28 17.75 8.11
N ALA A 45 -17.26 18.08 8.96
CA ALA A 45 -17.02 18.43 10.36
C ALA A 45 -16.32 17.31 11.18
N SER A 46 -16.36 16.06 10.71
CA SER A 46 -15.65 14.93 11.32
C SER A 46 -14.21 14.77 10.80
N GLY A 47 -13.78 15.63 9.88
CA GLY A 47 -12.50 15.53 9.20
C GLY A 47 -12.48 14.49 8.08
N SER A 48 -13.63 13.89 7.72
CA SER A 48 -13.74 12.83 6.73
C SER A 48 -14.16 13.37 5.36
N LEU A 49 -13.82 12.64 4.30
CA LEU A 49 -14.35 12.93 2.96
C LEU A 49 -15.72 12.26 2.83
N SER A 50 -16.77 13.08 2.70
CA SER A 50 -18.13 12.57 2.51
C SER A 50 -18.24 11.75 1.23
N LYS A 51 -19.15 10.78 1.20
CA LYS A 51 -19.44 9.98 0.00
C LYS A 51 -19.73 10.87 -1.21
N GLN A 52 -20.50 11.94 -1.01
CA GLN A 52 -20.84 12.90 -2.06
C GLN A 52 -19.61 13.60 -2.63
N ASN A 53 -18.66 14.03 -1.79
CA ASN A 53 -17.42 14.65 -2.26
C ASN A 53 -16.54 13.65 -3.03
N VAL A 54 -16.48 12.39 -2.55
CA VAL A 54 -15.77 11.32 -3.26
C VAL A 54 -16.37 11.08 -4.65
N GLU A 55 -17.70 10.94 -4.75
CA GLU A 55 -18.39 10.64 -6.01
C GLU A 55 -18.39 11.81 -6.99
N ARG A 56 -18.44 13.05 -6.50
CA ARG A 56 -18.51 14.24 -7.36
C ARG A 56 -17.16 14.84 -7.73
N VAL A 57 -16.13 14.66 -6.91
CA VAL A 57 -14.83 15.32 -7.10
C VAL A 57 -13.74 14.30 -7.38
N ILE A 58 -13.60 13.29 -6.51
CA ILE A 58 -12.44 12.40 -6.53
C ILE A 58 -12.54 11.36 -7.64
N LEU A 59 -13.66 10.63 -7.69
CA LEU A 59 -13.85 9.56 -8.68
C LEU A 59 -13.84 10.07 -10.13
N PRO A 60 -14.48 11.20 -10.50
CA PRO A 60 -14.41 11.71 -11.87
C PRO A 60 -12.97 12.06 -12.28
N ARG A 61 -12.21 12.73 -11.40
CA ARG A 61 -10.81 13.10 -11.66
C ARG A 61 -9.90 11.87 -11.75
N LEU A 62 -10.16 10.85 -10.94
CA LEU A 62 -9.44 9.59 -11.00
C LEU A 62 -9.75 8.83 -12.28
N ASN A 63 -11.03 8.63 -12.59
CA ASN A 63 -11.49 7.83 -13.72
C ASN A 63 -11.11 8.44 -15.08
N ALA A 64 -10.92 9.76 -15.14
CA ALA A 64 -10.34 10.42 -16.31
C ALA A 64 -8.87 10.07 -16.57
N LYS A 65 -8.14 9.54 -15.57
CA LYS A 65 -6.68 9.30 -15.61
C LYS A 65 -6.30 7.81 -15.63
N ILE A 66 -7.26 6.90 -15.53
CA ILE A 66 -7.01 5.45 -15.40
C ILE A 66 -7.79 4.68 -16.46
N ARG A 67 -7.30 3.50 -16.83
CA ARG A 67 -7.92 2.67 -17.88
C ARG A 67 -9.27 2.10 -17.46
N PHE A 68 -9.42 1.77 -16.18
CA PHE A 68 -10.58 1.09 -15.64
C PHE A 68 -11.29 1.95 -14.59
N PRO A 69 -12.44 2.54 -14.92
CA PRO A 69 -13.18 3.39 -14.00
C PRO A 69 -13.49 2.69 -12.68
N LYS A 70 -13.24 3.38 -11.58
CA LYS A 70 -13.52 2.91 -10.22
C LYS A 70 -14.84 3.50 -9.74
N THR A 71 -15.58 2.67 -9.03
CA THR A 71 -16.81 3.05 -8.33
C THR A 71 -16.51 3.37 -6.87
N TYR A 72 -17.51 3.87 -6.15
CA TYR A 72 -17.37 4.13 -4.71
C TYR A 72 -17.00 2.87 -3.91
N ASN A 73 -17.50 1.69 -4.30
CA ASN A 73 -17.14 0.42 -3.64
C ASN A 73 -15.66 0.08 -3.83
N HIS A 74 -15.11 0.34 -5.02
CA HIS A 74 -13.68 0.18 -5.28
C HIS A 74 -12.84 1.12 -4.40
N TYR A 75 -13.29 2.37 -4.24
CA TYR A 75 -12.67 3.35 -3.35
C TYR A 75 -12.67 2.87 -1.89
N LEU A 76 -13.80 2.35 -1.38
CA LEU A 76 -13.87 1.82 0.00
C LEU A 76 -12.89 0.67 0.21
N SER A 77 -12.80 -0.26 -0.73
CA SER A 77 -11.83 -1.35 -0.70
C SER A 77 -10.39 -0.84 -0.68
N GLN A 78 -10.11 0.20 -1.46
CA GLN A 78 -8.78 0.82 -1.49
C GLN A 78 -8.46 1.57 -0.20
N MET A 79 -9.43 2.24 0.42
CA MET A 79 -9.25 2.88 1.72
C MET A 79 -8.95 1.88 2.83
N LYS A 80 -9.61 0.71 2.81
CA LYS A 80 -9.28 -0.41 3.70
C LYS A 80 -7.85 -0.88 3.48
N TRP A 81 -7.40 -0.95 2.23
CA TRP A 81 -6.02 -1.30 1.89
C TRP A 81 -5.03 -0.25 2.43
N PHE A 82 -5.26 1.05 2.24
CA PHE A 82 -4.43 2.12 2.78
C PHE A 82 -4.30 2.02 4.30
N LYS A 83 -5.43 1.88 5.01
CA LYS A 83 -5.44 1.73 6.47
C LYS A 83 -4.63 0.51 6.92
N LYS A 84 -4.72 -0.61 6.20
CA LYS A 84 -3.93 -1.81 6.48
C LYS A 84 -2.42 -1.56 6.28
N GLN A 85 -2.01 -0.85 5.23
CA GLN A 85 -0.59 -0.52 5.02
C GLN A 85 -0.08 0.43 6.11
N TYR A 86 -0.85 1.48 6.41
CA TYR A 86 -0.52 2.42 7.48
C TYR A 86 -0.36 1.71 8.83
N ASN A 87 -1.30 0.83 9.20
CA ASN A 87 -1.22 0.11 10.46
C ASN A 87 0.04 -0.76 10.55
N LYS A 88 0.42 -1.45 9.46
CA LYS A 88 1.68 -2.23 9.44
C LYS A 88 2.90 -1.34 9.70
N MET A 89 2.93 -0.18 9.04
CA MET A 89 4.00 0.81 9.19
C MET A 89 4.02 1.40 10.60
N SER A 90 2.86 1.80 11.13
CA SER A 90 2.70 2.36 12.47
C SER A 90 3.07 1.35 13.56
N THR A 91 2.68 0.08 13.45
CA THR A 91 3.13 -0.97 14.38
C THR A 91 4.65 -1.09 14.39
N LEU A 92 5.30 -1.03 13.22
CA LEU A 92 6.75 -1.10 13.13
C LEU A 92 7.41 0.12 13.79
N MET A 93 6.87 1.32 13.60
CA MET A 93 7.38 2.56 14.21
C MET A 93 7.16 2.65 15.72
N CYS A 94 5.99 2.24 16.22
CA CYS A 94 5.65 2.41 17.63
C CYS A 94 6.28 1.34 18.54
N ASN A 95 6.52 0.13 18.03
CA ASN A 95 6.86 -1.03 18.87
C ASN A 95 8.33 -1.45 18.77
N ASN A 96 9.18 -0.74 18.02
CA ASN A 96 10.59 -1.11 17.87
C ASN A 96 11.53 0.09 18.03
N SER A 97 12.13 0.20 19.23
CA SER A 97 13.33 1.01 19.42
C SER A 97 14.41 0.58 18.41
N GLY A 98 14.99 1.54 17.68
CA GLY A 98 16.04 1.28 16.68
C GLY A 98 15.61 1.32 15.21
N PHE A 99 14.32 1.54 14.92
CA PHE A 99 13.86 1.84 13.57
C PHE A 99 13.69 3.34 13.35
N GLY A 100 14.29 3.86 12.29
CA GLY A 100 14.05 5.17 11.71
C GLY A 100 13.20 5.08 10.44
N TRP A 101 12.80 6.24 9.94
CA TRP A 101 12.13 6.41 8.65
C TRP A 101 12.97 7.31 7.75
N ASP A 102 13.32 6.83 6.55
CA ASP A 102 13.93 7.65 5.51
C ASP A 102 12.80 8.28 4.66
N PRO A 103 12.57 9.61 4.77
CA PRO A 103 11.52 10.28 4.00
C PRO A 103 11.83 10.38 2.50
N ILE A 104 13.11 10.26 2.10
CA ILE A 104 13.56 10.34 0.71
C ILE A 104 13.33 8.99 0.04
N ALA A 105 13.88 7.91 0.61
CA ALA A 105 13.68 6.57 0.08
C ALA A 105 12.25 6.04 0.34
N LYS A 106 11.53 6.65 1.29
CA LYS A 106 10.23 6.19 1.80
C LYS A 106 10.31 4.76 2.35
N THR A 107 11.36 4.47 3.09
CA THR A 107 11.67 3.15 3.65
C THR A 107 12.01 3.21 5.13
N PHE A 108 11.89 2.06 5.79
CA PHE A 108 12.37 1.90 7.16
C PHE A 108 13.88 1.67 7.18
N THR A 109 14.56 2.40 8.05
CA THR A 109 16.00 2.27 8.27
C THR A 109 16.26 1.69 9.64
N ALA A 110 17.03 0.61 9.72
CA ALA A 110 17.49 0.04 10.98
C ALA A 110 18.74 -0.79 10.71
N SER A 111 19.48 -1.14 11.77
CA SER A 111 20.59 -2.09 11.64
C SER A 111 20.08 -3.48 11.26
N ASP A 112 20.95 -4.31 10.67
CA ASP A 112 20.59 -5.68 10.29
C ASP A 112 20.19 -6.54 11.49
N GLU A 113 20.75 -6.28 12.68
CA GLU A 113 20.41 -6.94 13.93
C GLU A 113 18.96 -6.62 14.36
N VAL A 114 18.60 -5.33 14.32
CA VAL A 114 17.25 -4.87 14.65
C VAL A 114 16.20 -5.43 13.68
N TRP A 115 16.51 -5.48 12.38
CA TRP A 115 15.65 -6.15 11.38
C TRP A 115 15.50 -7.65 11.66
N LYS A 116 16.60 -8.34 12.00
CA LYS A 116 16.59 -9.79 12.27
C LYS A 116 15.72 -10.12 13.48
N ASP A 117 15.81 -9.35 14.55
CA ASP A 117 15.02 -9.58 15.76
C ASP A 117 13.53 -9.28 15.55
N TYR A 118 13.20 -8.19 14.85
CA TYR A 118 11.82 -7.87 14.51
C TYR A 118 11.13 -8.96 13.66
N LEU A 119 11.84 -9.48 12.65
CA LEU A 119 11.28 -10.47 11.74
C LEU A 119 11.06 -11.85 12.40
N LYS A 120 11.68 -12.13 13.56
CA LYS A 120 11.37 -13.34 14.36
C LYS A 120 9.92 -13.35 14.83
N SER A 121 9.41 -12.20 15.29
CA SER A 121 8.03 -12.05 15.75
C SER A 121 7.06 -11.67 14.62
N HIS A 122 7.56 -11.13 13.51
CA HIS A 122 6.73 -10.70 12.37
C HIS A 122 7.22 -11.23 11.01
N PRO A 123 7.18 -12.57 10.77
CA PRO A 123 7.70 -13.15 9.52
C PRO A 123 7.03 -12.60 8.24
N SER A 124 5.75 -12.22 8.33
CA SER A 124 4.97 -11.68 7.21
C SER A 124 5.43 -10.28 6.76
N HIS A 125 6.33 -9.63 7.51
CA HIS A 125 6.83 -8.28 7.24
C HIS A 125 8.18 -8.26 6.49
N ARG A 126 8.71 -9.42 6.06
CA ARG A 126 9.99 -9.51 5.32
C ARG A 126 10.06 -8.55 4.11
N LYS A 127 8.94 -8.39 3.40
CA LYS A 127 8.80 -7.50 2.24
C LYS A 127 8.94 -6.00 2.56
N LEU A 128 8.99 -5.60 3.84
CA LEU A 128 9.22 -4.20 4.24
C LEU A 128 10.69 -3.79 4.12
N ARG A 129 11.64 -4.73 4.24
CA ARG A 129 13.07 -4.47 4.08
C ARG A 129 13.48 -4.33 2.61
N GLU A 130 12.82 -5.05 1.72
CA GLU A 130 13.22 -5.21 0.31
C GLU A 130 12.69 -4.11 -0.62
N LYS A 131 11.79 -3.24 -0.15
CA LYS A 131 11.25 -2.17 -0.99
C LYS A 131 12.25 -1.02 -1.10
N LYS A 132 13.19 -1.11 -2.04
CA LYS A 132 13.68 0.10 -2.72
C LYS A 132 12.64 0.42 -3.80
N CYS A 133 11.94 1.55 -3.68
CA CYS A 133 11.21 2.08 -4.83
C CYS A 133 12.26 2.42 -5.90
N SER A 134 12.39 1.56 -6.91
CA SER A 134 13.00 1.90 -8.20
C SER A 134 12.04 2.74 -9.02
#